data_AF-A0A6L4ZEF4-F1
#
_entry.id   AF-A0A6L4ZEF4-F1
#
_cell.length_a   1.000
_cell.length_b   1.000
_cell.length_c   1.000
_cell.angle_alpha   90.00
_cell.angle_beta   90.00
_cell.angle_gamma   90.00
#
_symmetry.space_group_name_H-M   'P 1'
#
loop_
_entity.id
_entity.type
_entity.pdbx_description
1 polymer ?
#
loop_
_entity_poly.entity_id
_entity_poly.type
_entity_poly.pdbx_seq_one_letter_code
_entity_poly.pdbx_strand_id
1 'polypeptide(L)'
;MENDKLNNLFANPGLFCNETVIELKLLTEKYPWFQLGWMLYLKNLKEMKSPDYHLVLKKVAVMVPDRKLLYNYLNSETRAKADKTDDESILQQFGETGDETENGKGNPLIDKFLQTDTGSARRIPEGGNVAENENRLNIAEKSATENHELITETLASIYFQQKNYGKAKESYQKLSLKYPEKSIYFAARIEEIEKLRNTNS
;
A
#
# COMPACT_ATOMS: atom_id res chain seq x y z
N MET A 1 -3.13 9.47 -24.64
CA MET A 1 -3.59 8.16 -25.13
C MET A 1 -5.11 8.14 -25.09
N GLU A 2 -5.75 7.68 -26.16
CA GLU A 2 -7.21 7.52 -26.23
C GLU A 2 -7.65 6.19 -25.61
N ASN A 3 -8.89 6.13 -25.11
CA ASN A 3 -9.42 4.94 -24.42
C ASN A 3 -9.46 3.71 -25.32
N ASP A 4 -9.82 3.87 -26.59
CA ASP A 4 -9.90 2.77 -27.55
C ASP A 4 -8.51 2.17 -27.81
N LYS A 5 -7.49 3.03 -27.91
CA LYS A 5 -6.09 2.60 -28.06
C LYS A 5 -5.61 1.82 -26.82
N LEU A 6 -6.01 2.26 -25.61
CA LEU A 6 -5.67 1.57 -24.36
C LEU A 6 -6.34 0.18 -24.29
N ASN A 7 -7.62 0.08 -24.63
CA ASN A 7 -8.36 -1.18 -24.64
C ASN A 7 -7.76 -2.17 -25.65
N ASN A 8 -7.38 -1.68 -26.83
CA ASN A 8 -6.71 -2.50 -27.83
C ASN A 8 -5.34 -3.00 -27.36
N LEU A 9 -4.58 -2.18 -26.62
CA LEU A 9 -3.30 -2.58 -26.05
C LEU A 9 -3.45 -3.63 -24.94
N PHE A 10 -4.53 -3.54 -24.17
CA PHE A 10 -4.85 -4.54 -23.15
C PHE A 10 -5.24 -5.89 -23.78
N ALA A 11 -6.03 -5.85 -24.85
CA ALA A 11 -6.45 -7.05 -25.58
C ALA A 11 -5.28 -7.70 -26.35
N ASN A 12 -4.38 -6.89 -26.89
CA ASN A 12 -3.25 -7.34 -27.72
C ASN A 12 -1.91 -6.80 -27.18
N PRO A 13 -1.29 -7.49 -26.22
CA PRO A 13 0.04 -7.13 -25.70
C PRO A 13 1.14 -7.10 -26.77
N GLY A 14 0.96 -7.78 -27.91
CA GLY A 14 1.94 -7.77 -29.02
C GLY A 14 2.13 -6.41 -29.73
N LEU A 15 1.35 -5.38 -29.39
CA LEU A 15 1.44 -4.03 -29.98
C LEU A 15 2.36 -3.08 -29.20
N PHE A 16 3.18 -3.60 -28.28
CA PHE A 16 4.14 -2.78 -27.53
C PHE A 16 5.27 -2.25 -28.43
N CYS A 17 5.32 -0.92 -28.54
CA CYS A 17 6.29 -0.17 -29.34
C CYS A 17 6.88 1.01 -28.53
N ASN A 18 8.00 1.59 -28.96
CA ASN A 18 8.58 2.79 -28.32
C ASN A 18 7.58 3.97 -28.19
N GLU A 19 6.71 4.16 -29.17
CA GLU A 19 5.66 5.17 -29.12
C GLU A 19 4.70 4.92 -27.95
N THR A 20 4.24 3.68 -27.77
CA THR A 20 3.36 3.30 -26.67
C THR A 20 4.03 3.45 -25.30
N VAL A 21 5.35 3.29 -25.20
CA VAL A 21 6.11 3.57 -23.96
C VAL A 21 5.98 5.04 -23.57
N ILE A 22 6.15 5.95 -24.54
CA ILE A 22 6.04 7.39 -24.33
C ILE A 22 4.61 7.76 -23.94
N GLU A 23 3.63 7.25 -24.67
CA GLU A 23 2.21 7.52 -24.41
C GLU A 23 1.77 7.04 -23.03
N LEU A 24 2.16 5.82 -22.64
CA LEU A 24 1.84 5.26 -21.33
C LEU A 24 2.57 6.01 -20.22
N LYS A 25 3.83 6.40 -20.43
CA LYS A 25 4.57 7.25 -19.48
C LYS A 25 3.81 8.56 -19.24
N LEU A 26 3.45 9.28 -20.29
CA LEU A 26 2.68 10.52 -20.19
C LEU A 26 1.33 10.30 -19.50
N LEU A 27 0.65 9.17 -19.79
CA LEU A 27 -0.60 8.82 -19.14
C LEU A 27 -0.43 8.60 -17.63
N THR A 28 0.62 7.88 -17.24
CA THR A 28 0.93 7.59 -15.82
C THR A 28 1.37 8.82 -15.05
N GLU A 29 2.04 9.78 -15.70
CA GLU A 29 2.37 11.07 -15.09
C GLU A 29 1.13 11.94 -14.92
N LYS A 30 0.21 11.93 -15.89
CA LYS A 30 -1.06 12.67 -15.82
C LYS A 30 -2.02 12.10 -14.77
N TYR A 31 -2.02 10.78 -14.59
CA TYR A 31 -2.90 10.09 -13.65
C TYR A 31 -2.09 9.14 -12.73
N PRO A 32 -1.43 9.67 -11.68
CA PRO A 32 -0.52 8.88 -10.86
C PRO A 32 -1.15 7.67 -10.16
N TRP A 33 -2.45 7.71 -9.88
CA TRP A 33 -3.17 6.61 -9.21
C TRP A 33 -3.74 5.56 -10.17
N PHE A 34 -3.50 5.70 -11.47
CA PHE A 34 -4.01 4.77 -12.48
C PHE A 34 -3.12 3.50 -12.54
N GLN A 35 -3.33 2.58 -11.59
CA GLN A 35 -2.56 1.34 -11.43
C GLN A 35 -2.49 0.52 -12.72
N LEU A 36 -3.58 0.38 -13.46
CA LEU A 36 -3.61 -0.38 -14.72
C LEU A 36 -2.68 0.24 -15.78
N GLY A 37 -2.62 1.57 -15.86
CA GLY A 37 -1.68 2.27 -16.74
C GLY A 37 -0.24 1.99 -16.37
N TRP A 38 0.09 1.99 -15.08
CA TRP A 38 1.41 1.61 -14.58
C TRP A 38 1.75 0.15 -14.88
N MET A 39 0.80 -0.76 -14.75
CA MET A 39 0.97 -2.17 -15.09
C MET A 39 1.27 -2.35 -16.58
N LEU A 40 0.49 -1.70 -17.45
CA LEU A 40 0.70 -1.70 -18.90
C LEU A 40 2.05 -1.09 -19.29
N TYR A 41 2.40 0.06 -18.69
CA TYR A 41 3.68 0.71 -18.90
C TYR A 41 4.85 -0.21 -18.53
N LEU A 42 4.74 -0.86 -17.37
CA LEU A 42 5.75 -1.78 -16.87
C LEU A 42 5.88 -3.04 -17.76
N LYS A 43 4.75 -3.58 -18.25
CA LYS A 43 4.75 -4.69 -19.21
C LYS A 43 5.45 -4.30 -20.51
N ASN A 44 5.13 -3.13 -21.04
CA ASN A 44 5.76 -2.60 -22.25
C ASN A 44 7.28 -2.43 -22.09
N LEU A 45 7.72 -1.83 -20.98
CA LEU A 45 9.15 -1.70 -20.65
C LEU A 45 9.85 -3.06 -20.57
N LYS A 46 9.15 -4.09 -20.06
CA LYS A 46 9.68 -5.46 -19.98
C LYS A 46 9.89 -6.06 -21.37
N GLU A 47 8.88 -5.97 -22.24
CA GLU A 47 8.98 -6.50 -23.61
C GLU A 47 10.09 -5.80 -24.41
N MET A 48 10.23 -4.48 -24.21
CA MET A 48 11.28 -3.67 -24.83
C MET A 48 12.66 -3.83 -24.17
N LYS A 49 12.77 -4.64 -23.10
CA LYS A 49 14.01 -4.83 -22.30
C LYS A 49 14.67 -3.51 -21.91
N SER A 50 13.85 -2.52 -21.57
CA SER A 50 14.33 -1.18 -21.22
C SER A 50 15.14 -1.22 -19.90
N PRO A 51 16.25 -0.46 -19.79
CA PRO A 51 17.01 -0.35 -18.54
C PRO A 51 16.17 0.25 -17.40
N ASP A 52 15.16 1.06 -17.73
CA ASP A 52 14.29 1.70 -16.75
C ASP A 52 13.30 0.73 -16.09
N TYR A 53 13.14 -0.48 -16.64
CA TYR A 53 12.18 -1.47 -16.16
C TYR A 53 12.32 -1.72 -14.65
N HIS A 54 13.54 -1.94 -14.16
CA HIS A 54 13.75 -2.28 -12.75
C HIS A 54 13.45 -1.10 -11.81
N LEU A 55 13.74 0.13 -12.26
CA LEU A 55 13.45 1.34 -11.50
C LEU A 55 11.94 1.55 -11.36
N VAL A 56 11.20 1.38 -12.47
CA VAL A 56 9.74 1.52 -12.49
C VAL A 56 9.07 0.38 -11.73
N LEU A 57 9.56 -0.86 -11.84
CA LEU A 57 9.05 -2.02 -11.10
C LEU A 57 9.01 -1.77 -9.59
N LYS A 58 10.07 -1.21 -9.00
CA LYS A 58 10.12 -0.89 -7.57
C LYS A 58 9.01 0.07 -7.16
N LYS A 59 8.74 1.09 -7.98
CA LYS A 59 7.68 2.07 -7.72
C LYS A 59 6.30 1.43 -7.84
N VAL A 60 6.06 0.68 -8.91
CA VAL A 60 4.76 0.06 -9.19
C VAL A 60 4.41 -1.03 -8.17
N ALA A 61 5.39 -1.82 -7.72
CA ALA A 61 5.21 -2.87 -6.71
C ALA A 61 4.81 -2.33 -5.32
N VAL A 62 5.01 -1.03 -5.07
CA VAL A 62 4.50 -0.34 -3.88
C VAL A 62 3.07 0.15 -4.09
N MET A 63 2.72 0.55 -5.32
CA MET A 63 1.42 1.13 -5.65
C MET A 63 0.32 0.09 -5.88
N VAL A 64 0.66 -1.08 -6.44
CA VAL A 64 -0.29 -2.16 -6.73
C VAL A 64 -0.48 -3.03 -5.48
N PRO A 65 -1.70 -3.14 -4.91
CA PRO A 65 -1.94 -3.90 -3.68
C PRO A 65 -1.70 -5.40 -3.85
N ASP A 66 -2.11 -5.97 -4.99
CA ASP A 66 -1.94 -7.39 -5.28
C ASP A 66 -0.67 -7.65 -6.11
N ARG A 67 0.40 -8.02 -5.41
CA ARG A 67 1.68 -8.35 -6.04
C ARG A 67 1.64 -9.66 -6.82
N LYS A 68 0.77 -10.61 -6.44
CA LYS A 68 0.62 -11.88 -7.15
C LYS A 68 -0.04 -11.66 -8.50
N LEU A 69 -1.07 -10.81 -8.55
CA LEU A 69 -1.68 -10.35 -9.79
C LEU A 69 -0.65 -9.65 -10.69
N LEU A 70 0.12 -8.70 -10.15
CA LEU A 70 1.15 -7.99 -10.90
C LEU A 70 2.19 -8.96 -11.51
N TYR A 71 2.70 -9.88 -10.70
CA TYR A 71 3.66 -10.89 -11.14
C TYR A 71 3.08 -11.77 -12.25
N ASN A 72 1.87 -12.30 -12.05
CA ASN A 72 1.19 -13.15 -13.02
C ASN A 72 0.98 -12.42 -14.35
N TYR A 73 0.56 -11.16 -14.29
CA TYR A 73 0.38 -10.32 -15.47
C TYR A 73 1.68 -10.07 -16.24
N LEU A 74 2.77 -9.74 -15.53
CA LEU A 74 4.07 -9.51 -16.17
C LEU A 74 4.64 -10.79 -16.79
N ASN A 75 4.31 -11.97 -16.25
CA ASN A 75 4.85 -13.27 -16.64
C ASN A 75 3.85 -14.19 -17.40
N SER A 76 2.70 -13.66 -17.83
CA SER A 76 1.63 -14.43 -18.47
C SER A 76 2.06 -15.21 -19.71
N GLU A 77 2.88 -14.61 -20.58
CA GLU A 77 3.37 -15.25 -21.81
C GLU A 77 4.57 -16.18 -21.57
N THR A 78 5.37 -15.91 -20.55
CA THR A 78 6.51 -16.76 -20.18
C THR A 78 6.06 -18.10 -19.60
N ARG A 79 4.90 -18.17 -18.93
CA ARG A 79 4.34 -19.43 -18.43
C ARG A 79 3.86 -20.36 -19.54
N ALA A 80 3.28 -19.81 -20.62
CA ALA A 80 2.87 -20.61 -21.78
C ALA A 80 4.05 -21.28 -22.51
N LYS A 81 5.29 -20.81 -22.29
CA LYS A 81 6.52 -21.38 -22.84
C LYS A 81 7.32 -22.22 -21.84
N ALA A 82 7.02 -22.13 -20.54
CA ALA A 82 7.80 -22.74 -19.46
C ALA A 82 7.31 -24.14 -19.03
N ASP A 83 6.36 -24.75 -19.74
CA ASP A 83 5.90 -26.12 -19.45
C ASP A 83 6.87 -27.22 -19.92
N LYS A 84 8.14 -26.87 -20.18
CA LYS A 84 9.25 -27.80 -20.39
C LYS A 84 10.50 -27.17 -19.77
N THR A 85 11.14 -27.89 -18.85
CA THR A 85 12.42 -27.64 -18.16
C THR A 85 12.43 -26.65 -16.97
N ASP A 86 12.47 -27.26 -15.78
CA ASP A 86 13.29 -26.96 -14.59
C ASP A 86 12.93 -25.72 -13.74
N ASP A 87 11.92 -25.89 -12.88
CA ASP A 87 11.35 -24.87 -11.99
C ASP A 87 12.10 -24.58 -10.67
N GLU A 88 13.22 -25.24 -10.34
CA GLU A 88 13.80 -25.08 -8.98
C GLU A 88 14.85 -23.97 -8.81
N SER A 89 15.47 -23.42 -9.87
CA SER A 89 16.64 -22.54 -9.68
C SER A 89 16.35 -21.04 -9.48
N ILE A 90 15.18 -20.54 -9.90
CA ILE A 90 14.90 -19.08 -9.88
C ILE A 90 14.10 -18.66 -8.63
N LEU A 91 13.39 -19.58 -7.98
CA LEU A 91 12.58 -19.31 -6.79
C LEU A 91 13.42 -18.99 -5.53
N GLN A 92 14.72 -19.31 -5.52
CA GLN A 92 15.58 -19.09 -4.34
C GLN A 92 16.00 -17.64 -4.09
N GLN A 93 15.85 -16.73 -5.04
CA GLN A 93 16.51 -15.43 -4.91
C GLN A 93 15.67 -14.33 -4.25
N PHE A 94 14.34 -14.32 -4.36
CA PHE A 94 13.52 -13.27 -3.76
C PHE A 94 12.06 -13.70 -3.50
N GLY A 95 11.78 -14.34 -2.36
CA GLY A 95 10.41 -14.40 -1.83
C GLY A 95 10.05 -15.66 -1.04
N GLU A 96 10.40 -15.69 0.25
CA GLU A 96 9.66 -16.48 1.23
C GLU A 96 9.29 -15.57 2.41
N THR A 97 8.04 -15.10 2.40
CA THR A 97 7.34 -14.63 3.61
C THR A 97 5.96 -15.26 3.64
N GLY A 98 5.86 -16.38 4.37
CA GLY A 98 4.66 -17.02 4.97
C GLY A 98 3.73 -17.75 3.99
N ASP A 99 3.17 -18.92 4.29
CA ASP A 99 3.24 -19.85 5.42
C ASP A 99 2.60 -21.14 4.89
N GLU A 100 3.34 -22.26 4.88
CA GLU A 100 2.75 -23.60 4.84
C GLU A 100 3.43 -24.39 5.95
N THR A 101 2.64 -24.68 6.98
CA THR A 101 2.99 -25.59 8.05
C THR A 101 2.96 -27.00 7.49
N GLU A 102 4.13 -27.61 7.31
CA GLU A 102 4.36 -29.04 7.56
C GLU A 102 5.87 -29.34 7.66
N ASN A 103 6.26 -30.04 8.72
CA ASN A 103 7.61 -30.51 9.05
C ASN A 103 8.66 -29.50 9.51
N GLY A 104 8.53 -29.04 10.76
CA GLY A 104 9.53 -29.21 11.83
C GLY A 104 11.00 -28.75 11.62
N LYS A 105 11.34 -28.03 10.56
CA LYS A 105 12.66 -27.46 10.34
C LYS A 105 12.50 -25.98 10.05
N GLY A 106 12.89 -25.16 11.02
CA GLY A 106 12.93 -23.70 10.86
C GLY A 106 13.71 -23.30 9.62
N ASN A 107 13.33 -22.17 9.01
CA ASN A 107 13.97 -21.68 7.80
C ASN A 107 15.44 -21.33 8.16
N PRO A 108 16.46 -21.97 7.55
CA PRO A 108 17.86 -21.84 7.96
C PRO A 108 18.40 -20.41 7.85
N LEU A 109 17.74 -19.57 7.04
CA LEU A 109 18.05 -18.15 6.93
C LEU A 109 17.62 -17.37 8.18
N ILE A 110 16.48 -17.73 8.80
CA ILE A 110 15.98 -17.14 10.05
C ILE A 110 16.90 -17.54 11.20
N ASP A 111 17.30 -18.82 11.26
CA ASP A 111 18.24 -19.30 12.28
C ASP A 111 19.60 -18.61 12.16
N LYS A 112 20.11 -18.43 10.94
CA LYS A 112 21.35 -17.69 10.70
C LYS A 112 21.21 -16.21 11.08
N PHE A 113 20.07 -15.59 10.81
CA PHE A 113 19.78 -14.21 11.18
C PHE A 113 19.74 -14.04 12.71
N LEU A 114 19.01 -14.91 13.41
CA LEU A 114 18.93 -14.92 14.88
C LEU A 114 20.29 -15.23 15.52
N GLN A 115 21.12 -16.06 14.89
CA GLN A 115 22.49 -16.32 15.34
C GLN A 115 23.43 -15.13 15.11
N THR A 116 23.20 -14.31 14.07
CA THR A 116 23.98 -13.09 13.84
C THR A 116 23.57 -11.93 14.75
N ASP A 117 22.36 -11.98 15.33
CA ASP A 117 21.78 -10.89 16.12
C ASP A 117 22.12 -10.91 17.61
N THR A 118 22.94 -11.84 18.11
CA THR A 118 23.39 -11.83 19.52
C THR A 118 24.56 -10.88 19.81
N GLY A 119 24.75 -9.81 19.03
CA GLY A 119 25.85 -8.86 19.32
C GLY A 119 25.95 -7.58 18.49
N SER A 120 25.04 -7.30 17.55
CA SER A 120 25.12 -6.06 16.74
C SER A 120 23.76 -5.46 16.40
N ALA A 121 22.83 -5.51 17.35
CA ALA A 121 21.89 -4.40 17.49
C ALA A 121 22.73 -3.13 17.55
N ARG A 122 22.63 -2.31 16.51
CA ARG A 122 23.25 -0.99 16.36
C ARG A 122 23.01 -0.17 17.62
N ARG A 123 23.89 -0.28 18.62
CA ARG A 123 23.96 0.69 19.70
C ARG A 123 24.43 1.99 19.05
N ILE A 124 23.53 2.97 19.02
CA ILE A 124 23.91 4.36 18.81
C ILE A 124 24.93 4.67 19.93
N PRO A 125 26.14 5.16 19.62
CA PRO A 125 27.07 5.55 20.67
C PRO A 125 26.42 6.65 21.53
N GLU A 126 26.41 6.48 22.85
CA GLU A 126 25.91 7.44 23.86
C GLU A 126 26.81 8.68 23.98
N GLY A 127 27.09 9.35 22.85
CA GLY A 127 28.06 10.45 22.79
C GLY A 127 27.72 11.52 21.76
N GLY A 128 26.44 11.77 21.49
CA GLY A 128 25.99 12.79 20.52
C GLY A 128 24.97 13.76 21.11
N ASN A 129 25.40 15.01 21.29
CA ASN A 129 24.64 16.27 21.51
C ASN A 129 23.18 16.19 22.01
N VAL A 130 22.97 16.73 23.21
CA VAL A 130 21.68 16.89 23.94
C VAL A 130 20.57 17.61 23.14
N ALA A 131 20.90 18.31 22.04
CA ALA A 131 19.93 19.01 21.19
C ALA A 131 19.00 18.09 20.36
N GLU A 132 19.35 16.82 20.13
CA GLU A 132 18.48 15.89 19.38
C GLU A 132 17.38 15.28 20.25
N ASN A 133 17.53 15.28 21.58
CA ASN A 133 16.60 14.60 22.48
C ASN A 133 15.26 15.35 22.59
N GLU A 134 15.30 16.70 22.57
CA GLU A 134 14.08 17.52 22.56
C GLU A 134 13.22 17.28 21.32
N ASN A 135 13.84 17.12 20.14
CA ASN A 135 13.11 16.85 18.90
C ASN A 135 12.46 15.47 18.88
N ARG A 136 13.09 14.42 19.44
CA ARG A 136 12.50 13.08 19.47
C ARG A 136 11.30 12.99 20.42
N LEU A 137 11.39 13.66 21.58
CA LEU A 137 10.28 13.77 22.53
C LEU A 137 9.09 14.51 21.90
N ASN A 138 9.35 15.62 21.22
CA ASN A 138 8.33 16.45 20.59
C ASN A 138 7.59 15.73 19.44
N ILE A 139 8.28 14.88 18.68
CA ILE A 139 7.67 14.08 17.59
C ILE A 139 6.80 12.94 18.14
N ALA A 140 7.23 12.27 19.22
CA ALA A 140 6.44 11.22 19.87
C ALA A 140 5.15 11.79 20.49
N GLU A 141 5.24 12.93 21.17
CA GLU A 141 4.08 13.62 21.72
C GLU A 141 3.10 14.07 20.63
N LYS A 142 3.59 14.65 19.53
CA LYS A 142 2.75 15.03 18.37
C LYS A 142 2.09 13.85 17.66
N SER A 143 2.68 12.66 17.74
CA SER A 143 2.09 11.43 17.20
C SER A 143 1.03 10.84 18.12
N ALA A 144 1.12 11.08 19.43
CA ALA A 144 0.11 10.68 20.41
C ALA A 144 -1.14 11.58 20.37
N THR A 145 -1.00 12.82 19.90
CA THR A 145 -2.15 13.72 19.73
C THR A 145 -2.92 13.40 18.45
N GLU A 146 -4.23 13.18 18.59
CA GLU A 146 -5.10 12.96 17.44
C GLU A 146 -5.24 14.26 16.63
N ASN A 147 -4.85 14.21 15.35
CA ASN A 147 -5.02 15.33 14.42
C ASN A 147 -6.50 15.49 14.06
N HIS A 148 -7.17 16.41 14.74
CA HIS A 148 -8.60 16.72 14.55
C HIS A 148 -8.93 17.47 13.24
N GLU A 149 -7.93 17.75 12.41
CA GLU A 149 -8.09 18.41 11.11
C GLU A 149 -8.63 17.44 10.02
N LEU A 150 -8.27 16.15 10.12
CA LEU A 150 -8.62 15.11 9.15
C LEU A 150 -9.85 14.31 9.59
N ILE A 151 -10.99 14.99 9.80
CA ILE A 151 -12.25 14.31 10.15
C ILE A 151 -13.07 14.04 8.88
N THR A 152 -13.51 12.79 8.74
CA THR A 152 -14.36 12.31 7.66
C THR A 152 -15.52 11.48 8.21
N GLU A 153 -16.61 11.36 7.44
CA GLU A 153 -17.78 10.56 7.83
C GLU A 153 -17.41 9.09 8.09
N THR A 154 -16.55 8.52 7.24
CA THR A 154 -16.06 7.14 7.40
C THR A 154 -15.31 6.97 8.71
N LEU A 155 -14.43 7.92 9.08
CA LEU A 155 -13.70 7.87 10.34
C LEU A 155 -14.65 7.95 11.55
N ALA A 156 -15.64 8.83 11.50
CA ALA A 156 -16.65 8.93 12.55
C ALA A 156 -17.46 7.62 12.70
N SER A 157 -17.79 6.97 11.58
CA SER A 157 -18.47 5.68 11.56
C SER A 157 -17.61 4.56 12.15
N ILE A 158 -16.31 4.53 11.86
CA ILE A 158 -15.36 3.58 12.46
C ILE A 158 -15.31 3.77 13.98
N TYR A 159 -15.22 5.01 14.48
CA TYR A 159 -15.25 5.26 15.93
C TYR A 159 -16.54 4.76 16.58
N PHE A 160 -17.68 4.92 15.90
CA PHE A 160 -18.96 4.39 16.37
C PHE A 160 -18.96 2.86 16.45
N GLN A 161 -18.48 2.18 15.40
CA GLN A 161 -18.37 0.72 15.36
C GLN A 161 -17.45 0.17 16.46
N GLN A 162 -16.39 0.90 16.80
CA GLN A 162 -15.48 0.59 17.89
C GLN A 162 -16.06 0.90 19.28
N LYS A 163 -17.33 1.31 19.38
CA LYS A 163 -18.00 1.77 20.61
C LYS A 163 -17.33 2.97 21.28
N ASN A 164 -16.46 3.69 20.55
CA ASN A 164 -15.85 4.92 21.02
C ASN A 164 -16.79 6.11 20.78
N TYR A 165 -17.89 6.12 21.53
CA TYR A 165 -19.00 7.07 21.35
C TYR A 165 -18.59 8.54 21.54
N GLY A 166 -17.60 8.81 22.39
CA GLY A 166 -17.09 10.17 22.61
C GLY A 166 -16.49 10.76 21.33
N LYS A 167 -15.51 10.07 20.75
CA LYS A 167 -14.84 10.50 19.50
C LYS A 167 -15.77 10.51 18.31
N ALA A 168 -16.67 9.51 18.23
CA ALA A 168 -17.69 9.47 17.18
C ALA A 168 -18.59 10.72 17.22
N LYS A 169 -19.09 11.08 18.41
CA LYS A 169 -19.94 12.27 18.60
C LYS A 169 -19.21 13.56 18.21
N GLU A 170 -17.99 13.76 18.71
CA GLU A 170 -17.20 14.94 18.39
C GLU A 170 -16.93 15.06 16.88
N SER A 171 -16.63 13.94 16.23
CA SER A 171 -16.40 13.90 14.79
C SER A 171 -17.64 14.31 14.00
N TYR A 172 -18.82 13.77 14.35
CA TYR A 172 -20.08 14.15 13.70
C TYR A 172 -20.47 15.61 13.96
N GLN A 173 -20.19 16.15 15.14
CA GLN A 173 -20.40 17.58 15.44
C GLN A 173 -19.54 18.47 14.55
N LYS A 174 -18.25 18.15 14.41
CA LYS A 174 -17.34 18.90 13.52
C LYS A 174 -17.75 18.78 12.06
N LEU A 175 -18.19 17.61 11.61
CA LEU A 175 -18.73 17.42 10.26
C LEU A 175 -20.00 18.24 10.02
N SER A 176 -20.88 18.35 11.01
CA SER A 176 -22.08 19.20 10.91
C SER A 176 -21.76 20.69 10.75
N LEU A 177 -20.67 21.16 11.35
CA LEU A 177 -20.20 22.54 11.16
C LEU A 177 -19.55 22.76 9.79
N LYS A 178 -18.88 21.73 9.26
CA LYS A 178 -18.17 21.79 7.96
C LYS A 178 -19.10 21.59 6.75
N TYR A 179 -20.16 20.79 6.92
CA TYR A 179 -21.08 20.35 5.87
C TYR A 179 -22.53 20.57 6.31
N PRO A 180 -23.01 21.82 6.40
CA PRO A 180 -24.33 22.15 6.93
C PRO A 180 -25.48 21.55 6.10
N GLU A 181 -25.28 21.27 4.82
CA GLU A 181 -26.25 20.61 3.95
C GLU A 181 -26.63 19.20 4.42
N LYS A 182 -25.73 18.54 5.15
CA LYS A 182 -25.95 17.22 5.77
C LYS A 182 -26.25 17.29 7.27
N SER A 183 -26.50 18.47 7.82
CA SER A 183 -26.74 18.70 9.26
C SER A 183 -27.80 17.75 9.85
N ILE A 184 -28.92 17.56 9.15
CA ILE A 184 -30.01 16.67 9.60
C ILE A 184 -29.51 15.24 9.79
N TYR A 185 -28.71 14.73 8.86
CA TYR A 185 -28.15 13.39 8.92
C TYR A 185 -27.17 13.24 10.10
N PHE A 186 -26.26 14.19 10.27
CA PHE A 186 -25.32 14.15 11.39
C PHE A 186 -26.02 14.29 12.74
N ALA A 187 -27.06 15.11 12.84
CA ALA A 187 -27.88 15.25 14.03
C ALA A 187 -28.54 13.92 14.41
N ALA A 188 -29.13 13.21 13.44
CA ALA A 188 -29.72 11.89 13.68
C ALA A 188 -28.67 10.88 14.20
N ARG A 189 -27.45 10.90 13.64
CA ARG A 189 -26.37 10.01 14.05
C ARG A 189 -25.85 10.33 15.45
N ILE A 190 -25.79 11.61 15.81
CA ILE A 190 -25.44 12.06 17.17
C ILE A 190 -26.49 11.59 18.18
N GLU A 191 -27.78 11.71 17.85
CA GLU A 191 -28.87 11.26 18.72
C GLU A 191 -28.83 9.74 18.95
N GLU A 192 -28.54 8.96 17.90
CA GLU A 192 -28.35 7.51 18.00
C GLU A 192 -27.19 7.13 18.95
N ILE A 193 -26.07 7.84 18.85
CA ILE A 193 -24.92 7.67 19.75
C ILE A 193 -25.32 7.96 21.20
N GLU A 194 -26.08 9.02 21.43
CA GLU A 194 -26.53 9.39 22.78
C GLU A 194 -27.47 8.35 23.38
N LYS A 195 -28.41 7.83 22.58
CA LYS A 195 -29.30 6.72 23.01
C LYS A 195 -28.47 5.51 23.43
N LEU A 196 -27.52 5.09 22.60
CA LEU A 196 -26.67 3.93 22.88
C LEU A 196 -25.76 4.11 24.10
N ARG A 197 -25.27 5.34 24.33
CA ARG A 197 -24.47 5.65 25.51
C ARG A 197 -25.30 5.56 26.79
N ASN A 198 -26.53 6.09 26.74
CA ASN A 198 -27.44 6.10 27.89
C ASN A 198 -28.03 4.72 28.19
N THR A 199 -28.19 3.83 27.20
CA THR A 199 -28.63 2.45 27.42
C THR A 199 -27.54 1.51 27.94
N ASN A 200 -26.26 1.88 27.74
CA ASN A 200 -25.10 1.05 28.12
C ASN A 200 -24.32 1.61 29.34
N SER A 201 -24.85 2.65 29.99
CA SER A 201 -24.37 3.17 31.28
C SER A 201 -25.28 2.67 32.40
#